data_AF-A0A1C4XT80-F1
#
_entry.id   AF-A0A1C4XT80-F1
#
_cell.length_a   1.000
_cell.length_b   1.000
_cell.length_c   1.000
_cell.angle_alpha   90.00
_cell.angle_beta   90.00
_cell.angle_gamma   90.00
#
_symmetry.space_group_name_H-M   'P 1'
#
loop_
_entity.id
_entity.type
_entity.pdbx_description
1 polymer ?
#
loop_
_entity_poly.entity_id
_entity_poly.type
_entity_poly.pdbx_seq_one_letter_code
_entity_poly.pdbx_strand_id
1 'polypeptide(L)'
;MIWFLRHYPITILVAAPYALLFVPMAVFNANPQTPFILRLLGAALIGTLLVETAAGAARPRPRWRPDITAVSASHCHLYLVARLVAVVSIAASITGARAGQGTIFTQLGDEVAASPVARVTALSAGWSYLAFALLLSSFLGGHAKRARVLGWIGLLVAGQIATAALTGITSPLFGFLSFVAGAGAICGLFRVREVVILGVVLLLAWPTLFAVRNDIRVEGGVSVADDVSAQDRMRLDLQLAHAAEYDVPVDVGQPGPSEFVRYGLVPRILDADRPTISTGALINQYLGGSATSSYSFLALGNVYFLVGWLGVPVYFAGWAALALLLLRARGAPGPIRLSLFCFVLAGPLLWSSGYPDAMIAFLQHTVAALPVFVLLLLLKKRMPGRHSVDRKSEVRLPLAADLRTTWRA
;
A
#
# COMPACT_ATOMS: atom_id res chain seq x y z
N MET A 1 -21.06 7.27 -5.33
CA MET A 1 -19.73 6.65 -5.15
C MET A 1 -18.57 7.44 -5.77
N ILE A 2 -18.63 7.82 -7.06
CA ILE A 2 -17.52 8.54 -7.76
C ILE A 2 -17.21 9.91 -7.12
N TRP A 3 -18.23 10.61 -6.58
CA TRP A 3 -18.04 11.89 -5.91
C TRP A 3 -17.23 11.74 -4.62
N PHE A 4 -17.63 10.86 -3.70
CA PHE A 4 -16.90 10.64 -2.45
C PHE A 4 -15.46 10.18 -2.68
N LEU A 5 -15.21 9.24 -3.60
CA LEU A 5 -13.83 8.76 -3.88
C LEU A 5 -12.91 9.88 -4.38
N ARG A 6 -13.46 10.87 -5.09
CA ARG A 6 -12.70 12.05 -5.52
C ARG A 6 -12.46 13.05 -4.39
N HIS A 7 -13.33 13.09 -3.38
CA HIS A 7 -13.24 14.07 -2.30
C HIS A 7 -12.50 13.57 -1.07
N TYR A 8 -12.69 12.30 -0.75
CA TYR A 8 -12.19 11.63 0.44
C TYR A 8 -11.51 10.28 0.09
N PRO A 9 -10.50 10.28 -0.82
CA PRO A 9 -9.84 9.06 -1.26
C PRO A 9 -9.21 8.26 -0.11
N ILE A 10 -8.61 8.93 0.88
CA ILE A 10 -7.95 8.26 2.00
C ILE A 10 -8.97 7.71 2.98
N THR A 11 -10.00 8.49 3.32
CA THR A 11 -11.08 8.00 4.18
C THR A 11 -11.75 6.78 3.56
N ILE A 12 -12.03 6.77 2.25
CA ILE A 12 -12.61 5.59 1.60
C ILE A 12 -11.65 4.41 1.61
N LEU A 13 -10.36 4.64 1.37
CA LEU A 13 -9.36 3.57 1.42
C LEU A 13 -9.32 2.91 2.80
N VAL A 14 -9.34 3.71 3.86
CA VAL A 14 -9.38 3.23 5.24
C VAL A 14 -10.71 2.55 5.54
N ALA A 15 -11.84 3.11 5.12
CA ALA A 15 -13.17 2.58 5.42
C ALA A 15 -13.51 1.29 4.67
N ALA A 16 -13.11 1.17 3.40
CA ALA A 16 -13.54 0.11 2.48
C ALA A 16 -13.33 -1.31 3.02
N PRO A 17 -12.13 -1.71 3.51
CA PRO A 17 -11.95 -3.07 4.02
C PRO A 17 -12.88 -3.35 5.20
N TYR A 18 -13.04 -2.42 6.14
CA TYR A 18 -13.92 -2.61 7.30
C TYR A 18 -15.40 -2.66 6.90
N ALA A 19 -15.84 -1.79 6.00
CA ALA A 19 -17.22 -1.76 5.52
C ALA A 19 -17.59 -3.01 4.69
N LEU A 20 -16.63 -3.60 3.96
CA LEU A 20 -16.89 -4.74 3.08
C LEU A 20 -16.66 -6.09 3.75
N LEU A 21 -15.70 -6.20 4.67
CA LEU A 21 -15.27 -7.48 5.22
C LEU A 21 -15.54 -7.61 6.72
N PHE A 22 -15.44 -6.54 7.51
CA PHE A 22 -15.47 -6.63 8.97
C PHE A 22 -16.86 -6.43 9.53
N VAL A 23 -17.47 -5.29 9.20
CA VAL A 23 -18.80 -4.92 9.71
C VAL A 23 -19.86 -5.92 9.26
N PRO A 24 -19.91 -6.36 7.98
CA PRO A 24 -20.86 -7.38 7.57
C PRO A 24 -20.69 -8.68 8.36
N MET A 25 -19.45 -9.15 8.54
CA MET A 25 -19.17 -10.36 9.31
C MET A 25 -19.58 -10.21 10.78
N ALA A 26 -19.27 -9.07 11.40
CA ALA A 26 -19.65 -8.79 12.79
C ALA A 26 -21.18 -8.77 12.96
N VAL A 27 -21.91 -8.17 12.03
CA VAL A 27 -23.38 -8.10 12.07
C VAL A 27 -24.02 -9.45 11.78
N PHE A 28 -23.61 -10.15 10.72
CA PHE A 28 -24.18 -11.46 10.36
C PHE A 28 -23.93 -12.53 11.43
N ASN A 29 -22.80 -12.45 12.13
CA ASN A 29 -22.45 -13.39 13.20
C ASN A 29 -22.81 -12.88 14.60
N ALA A 30 -23.62 -11.81 14.71
CA ALA A 30 -24.06 -11.22 15.98
C ALA A 30 -22.92 -11.01 17.00
N ASN A 31 -21.76 -10.52 16.52
CA ASN A 31 -20.57 -10.35 17.36
C ASN A 31 -20.86 -9.32 18.47
N PRO A 32 -20.69 -9.68 19.76
CA PRO A 32 -20.99 -8.78 20.88
C PRO A 32 -20.10 -7.51 20.88
N GLN A 33 -18.92 -7.58 20.27
CA GLN A 33 -17.97 -6.46 20.16
C GLN A 33 -18.20 -5.59 18.92
N THR A 34 -19.32 -5.75 18.20
CA THR A 34 -19.69 -4.88 17.08
C THR A 34 -19.64 -3.38 17.45
N PRO A 35 -20.13 -2.92 18.63
CA PRO A 35 -20.01 -1.51 19.03
C PRO A 35 -18.56 -1.05 19.17
N PHE A 36 -17.67 -1.90 19.68
CA PHE A 36 -16.24 -1.61 19.80
C PHE A 36 -15.61 -1.43 18.41
N ILE A 37 -15.86 -2.38 17.49
CA ILE A 37 -15.37 -2.32 16.10
C ILE A 37 -15.83 -1.02 15.41
N LEU A 38 -17.10 -0.67 15.55
CA LEU A 38 -17.67 0.54 14.95
C LEU A 38 -17.08 1.83 15.56
N ARG A 39 -16.90 1.89 16.88
CA ARG A 39 -16.26 3.03 17.56
C ARG A 39 -14.82 3.21 17.08
N LEU A 40 -14.09 2.11 16.95
CA LEU A 40 -12.70 2.13 16.55
C LEU A 40 -12.54 2.55 15.08
N LEU A 41 -13.39 2.03 14.19
CA LEU A 41 -13.47 2.51 12.81
C LEU A 41 -13.83 4.00 12.78
N GLY A 42 -14.85 4.43 13.55
CA GLY A 42 -15.26 5.82 13.66
C GLY A 42 -14.11 6.74 14.06
N ALA A 43 -13.30 6.35 15.05
CA ALA A 43 -12.13 7.10 15.49
C ALA A 43 -11.10 7.28 14.36
N ALA A 44 -10.79 6.22 13.60
CA ALA A 44 -9.89 6.30 12.44
C ALA A 44 -10.45 7.21 11.35
N LEU A 45 -11.75 7.11 11.04
CA LEU A 45 -12.40 7.92 10.02
C LEU A 45 -12.47 9.40 10.41
N ILE A 46 -12.67 9.73 11.69
CA ILE A 46 -12.60 11.12 12.18
C ILE A 46 -11.24 11.72 11.83
N GLY A 47 -10.15 11.00 12.10
CA GLY A 47 -8.79 11.45 11.79
C GLY A 47 -8.60 11.75 10.30
N THR A 48 -8.98 10.81 9.42
CA THR A 48 -8.82 11.02 7.96
C THR A 48 -9.77 12.08 7.40
N LEU A 49 -11.03 12.12 7.86
CA LEU A 49 -12.04 13.06 7.39
C LEU A 49 -11.68 14.50 7.74
N LEU A 50 -11.20 14.75 8.96
CA LEU A 50 -10.78 16.09 9.39
C LEU A 50 -9.68 16.63 8.47
N VAL A 51 -8.68 15.79 8.19
CA VAL A 51 -7.54 16.15 7.35
C VAL A 51 -7.95 16.37 5.89
N GLU A 52 -8.76 15.48 5.31
CA GLU A 52 -9.23 15.62 3.93
C GLU A 52 -10.18 16.82 3.76
N THR A 53 -11.01 17.11 4.76
CA THR A 53 -11.91 18.28 4.79
C THR A 53 -11.10 19.57 4.88
N ALA A 54 -10.15 19.66 5.82
CA ALA A 54 -9.28 20.81 5.96
C ALA A 54 -8.46 21.07 4.67
N ALA A 55 -7.90 20.01 4.07
CA ALA A 55 -7.18 20.11 2.81
C ALA A 55 -8.08 20.47 1.62
N GLY A 56 -9.36 20.13 1.66
CA GLY A 56 -10.37 20.52 0.68
C GLY A 56 -10.74 22.00 0.78
N ALA A 57 -10.87 22.53 2.00
CA ALA A 57 -11.16 23.92 2.27
C ALA A 57 -9.98 24.85 1.93
N ALA A 58 -8.75 24.42 2.19
CA ALA A 58 -7.57 25.27 2.06
C ALA A 58 -7.15 25.58 0.61
N ARG A 59 -7.44 24.70 -0.37
CA ARG A 59 -7.00 24.90 -1.77
C ARG A 59 -7.98 24.32 -2.80
N PRO A 60 -8.31 25.07 -3.87
CA PRO A 60 -9.04 24.52 -5.01
C PRO A 60 -8.21 23.42 -5.69
N ARG A 61 -8.89 22.38 -6.18
CA ARG A 61 -8.22 21.21 -6.75
C ARG A 61 -7.47 21.55 -8.04
N PRO A 62 -6.16 21.26 -8.14
CA PRO A 62 -5.45 21.36 -9.40
C PRO A 62 -6.04 20.38 -10.43
N ARG A 63 -5.93 20.70 -11.73
CA ARG A 63 -6.39 19.84 -12.82
C ARG A 63 -5.44 18.64 -12.94
N TRP A 64 -5.73 17.62 -12.14
CA TRP A 64 -4.83 16.50 -11.85
C TRP A 64 -4.23 15.82 -13.10
N ARG A 65 -5.03 15.57 -14.15
CA ARG A 65 -4.55 14.86 -15.35
C ARG A 65 -3.62 15.71 -16.25
N PRO A 66 -4.03 16.89 -16.73
CA PRO A 66 -3.13 17.75 -17.53
C PRO A 66 -1.80 18.05 -16.83
N ASP A 67 -1.85 18.31 -15.53
CA ASP A 67 -0.69 18.69 -14.74
C ASP A 67 0.29 17.51 -14.56
N ILE A 68 -0.21 16.28 -14.35
CA ILE A 68 0.64 15.08 -14.28
C ILE A 68 1.28 14.79 -15.64
N THR A 69 0.54 14.92 -16.74
CA THR A 69 1.12 14.74 -18.08
C THR A 69 2.28 15.71 -18.33
N ALA A 70 2.12 16.99 -17.95
CA ALA A 70 3.17 17.99 -18.07
C ALA A 70 4.42 17.67 -17.21
N VAL A 71 4.23 17.27 -15.95
CA VAL A 71 5.34 16.89 -15.05
C VAL A 71 6.06 15.63 -15.56
N SER A 72 5.30 14.63 -15.99
CA SER A 72 5.83 13.37 -16.48
C SER A 72 6.50 13.50 -17.85
N ALA A 73 6.18 14.50 -18.67
CA ALA A 73 6.80 14.71 -19.98
C ALA A 73 8.33 14.91 -19.90
N SER A 74 8.84 15.37 -18.76
CA SER A 74 10.29 15.46 -18.50
C SER A 74 10.98 14.10 -18.24
N HIS A 75 10.21 13.03 -18.06
CA HIS A 75 10.69 11.67 -17.73
C HIS A 75 10.45 10.68 -18.88
N CYS A 76 11.06 10.93 -20.04
CA CYS A 76 10.82 10.14 -21.26
C CYS A 76 11.11 8.62 -21.12
N HIS A 77 12.00 8.22 -20.21
CA HIS A 77 12.36 6.81 -19.97
C HIS A 77 11.54 6.15 -18.85
N LEU A 78 10.53 6.83 -18.29
CA LEU A 78 9.77 6.36 -17.12
C LEU A 78 9.19 4.95 -17.31
N TYR A 79 8.60 4.66 -18.46
CA TYR A 79 8.00 3.35 -18.73
C TYR A 79 9.04 2.23 -18.86
N LEU A 80 10.24 2.54 -19.37
CA LEU A 80 11.33 1.57 -19.42
C LEU A 80 11.84 1.25 -18.01
N VAL A 81 12.08 2.28 -17.19
CA VAL A 81 12.49 2.12 -15.79
C VAL A 81 11.44 1.31 -15.02
N ALA A 82 10.14 1.61 -15.20
CA ALA A 82 9.05 0.87 -14.56
C ALA A 82 9.09 -0.63 -14.85
N ARG A 83 9.36 -1.03 -16.10
CA ARG A 83 9.47 -2.45 -16.49
C ARG A 83 10.70 -3.12 -15.89
N LEU A 84 11.84 -2.44 -15.89
CA LEU A 84 13.06 -2.98 -15.27
C LEU A 84 12.86 -3.21 -13.77
N VAL A 85 12.28 -2.24 -13.06
CA VAL A 85 11.96 -2.38 -11.63
C VAL A 85 10.96 -3.52 -11.40
N ALA A 86 9.97 -3.70 -12.28
CA ALA A 86 9.03 -4.83 -12.19
C ALA A 86 9.73 -6.19 -12.33
N VAL A 87 10.59 -6.34 -13.33
CA VAL A 87 11.36 -7.59 -13.56
C VAL A 87 12.28 -7.87 -12.37
N VAL A 88 13.04 -6.88 -11.91
CA VAL A 88 13.93 -7.03 -10.75
C VAL A 88 13.14 -7.39 -9.50
N SER A 89 12.00 -6.74 -9.27
CA SER A 89 11.14 -7.07 -8.13
C SER A 89 10.67 -8.52 -8.16
N ILE A 90 10.18 -9.02 -9.30
CA ILE A 90 9.69 -10.39 -9.41
C ILE A 90 10.83 -11.38 -9.18
N ALA A 91 11.96 -11.16 -9.87
CA ALA A 91 13.13 -12.01 -9.74
C ALA A 91 13.64 -12.06 -8.30
N ALA A 92 13.75 -10.90 -7.65
CA ALA A 92 14.21 -10.82 -6.27
C ALA A 92 13.22 -11.44 -5.28
N SER A 93 11.91 -11.27 -5.46
CA SER A 93 10.90 -11.90 -4.59
C SER A 93 10.91 -13.43 -4.70
N ILE A 94 11.00 -13.98 -5.92
CA ILE A 94 11.08 -15.44 -6.13
C ILE A 94 12.41 -15.99 -5.60
N THR A 95 13.52 -15.31 -5.91
CA THR A 95 14.87 -15.74 -5.48
C THR A 95 15.02 -15.68 -3.97
N GLY A 96 14.52 -14.61 -3.34
CA GLY A 96 14.49 -14.46 -1.89
C GLY A 96 13.66 -15.56 -1.23
N ALA A 97 12.46 -15.83 -1.75
CA ALA A 97 11.61 -16.92 -1.24
C ALA A 97 12.29 -18.29 -1.33
N ARG A 98 12.95 -18.60 -2.46
CA ARG A 98 13.73 -19.84 -2.61
C ARG A 98 14.95 -19.91 -1.68
N ALA A 99 15.53 -18.77 -1.34
CA ALA A 99 16.61 -18.67 -0.36
C ALA A 99 16.11 -18.69 1.09
N GLY A 100 14.82 -18.98 1.33
CA GLY A 100 14.23 -19.06 2.67
C GLY A 100 13.76 -17.72 3.24
N GLN A 101 13.88 -16.60 2.52
CA GLN A 101 13.48 -15.29 3.02
C GLN A 101 11.96 -15.23 3.23
N GLY A 102 11.54 -15.10 4.49
CA GLY A 102 10.14 -14.93 4.86
C GLY A 102 9.27 -16.17 4.64
N THR A 103 9.86 -17.35 4.60
CA THR A 103 9.11 -18.61 4.52
C THR A 103 8.69 -19.08 5.90
N ILE A 104 7.56 -19.81 5.98
CA ILE A 104 7.16 -20.47 7.24
C ILE A 104 8.13 -21.59 7.63
N PHE A 105 8.79 -22.21 6.65
CA PHE A 105 9.70 -23.34 6.85
C PHE A 105 10.99 -22.93 7.56
N THR A 106 11.50 -21.73 7.28
CA THR A 106 12.64 -21.15 8.00
C THR A 106 12.34 -20.72 9.44
N GLN A 107 11.06 -20.67 9.83
CA GLN A 107 10.68 -20.44 11.23
C GLN A 107 10.73 -21.73 12.06
N LEU A 108 10.87 -22.88 11.42
CA LEU A 108 10.91 -24.21 12.05
C LEU A 108 12.32 -24.84 12.03
N GLY A 109 13.24 -24.34 11.21
CA GLY A 109 14.63 -24.81 11.15
C GLY A 109 15.61 -23.68 11.49
N ASP A 110 16.46 -23.89 12.49
CA ASP A 110 17.43 -22.91 13.00
C ASP A 110 18.56 -22.52 12.00
N GLU A 111 18.63 -23.14 10.82
CA GLU A 111 19.86 -23.11 9.98
C GLU A 111 19.86 -22.13 8.80
N VAL A 112 18.73 -21.57 8.37
CA VAL A 112 18.63 -21.00 7.00
C VAL A 112 18.70 -19.46 6.93
N ALA A 113 18.61 -18.75 8.07
CA ALA A 113 18.58 -17.28 8.11
C ALA A 113 19.89 -16.58 7.65
N ALA A 114 20.95 -17.34 7.32
CA ALA A 114 22.26 -16.81 6.99
C ALA A 114 22.55 -16.63 5.48
N SER A 115 21.67 -17.07 4.56
CA SER A 115 21.96 -17.06 3.11
C SER A 115 22.31 -15.65 2.58
N PRO A 116 23.49 -15.45 1.97
CA PRO A 116 23.87 -14.16 1.36
C PRO A 116 22.88 -13.70 0.29
N VAL A 117 22.27 -14.64 -0.43
CA VAL A 117 21.29 -14.38 -1.48
C VAL A 117 20.06 -13.68 -0.89
N ALA A 118 19.55 -14.16 0.25
CA ALA A 118 18.41 -13.56 0.95
C ALA A 118 18.71 -12.13 1.43
N ARG A 119 19.96 -11.85 1.83
CA ARG A 119 20.39 -10.49 2.22
C ARG A 119 20.40 -9.52 1.05
N VAL A 120 20.86 -9.97 -0.12
CA VAL A 120 20.90 -9.15 -1.34
C VAL A 120 19.49 -8.89 -1.86
N THR A 121 18.62 -9.91 -1.90
CA THR A 121 17.23 -9.73 -2.35
C THR A 121 16.43 -8.79 -1.44
N ALA A 122 16.76 -8.73 -0.15
CA ALA A 122 16.16 -7.78 0.79
C ALA A 122 16.41 -6.30 0.43
N LEU A 123 17.45 -5.98 -0.35
CA LEU A 123 17.69 -4.61 -0.83
C LEU A 123 16.60 -4.13 -1.81
N SER A 124 15.82 -5.05 -2.38
CA SER A 124 14.68 -4.76 -3.25
C SER A 124 13.34 -4.71 -2.50
N ALA A 125 13.36 -4.60 -1.17
CA ALA A 125 12.15 -4.53 -0.36
C ALA A 125 11.21 -3.41 -0.87
N GLY A 126 9.94 -3.77 -1.09
CA GLY A 126 8.91 -2.85 -1.60
C GLY A 126 9.00 -2.49 -3.07
N TRP A 127 9.90 -3.10 -3.85
CA TRP A 127 10.03 -2.80 -5.28
C TRP A 127 8.79 -3.19 -6.10
N SER A 128 7.94 -4.09 -5.61
CA SER A 128 6.65 -4.40 -6.25
C SER A 128 5.70 -3.22 -6.18
N TYR A 129 5.65 -2.54 -5.03
CA TYR A 129 4.89 -1.28 -4.84
C TYR A 129 5.49 -0.15 -5.67
N LEU A 130 6.82 -0.06 -5.76
CA LEU A 130 7.53 0.92 -6.59
C LEU A 130 7.24 0.70 -8.08
N ALA A 131 7.37 -0.54 -8.57
CA ALA A 131 7.07 -0.91 -9.94
C ALA A 131 5.63 -0.54 -10.31
N PHE A 132 4.67 -0.88 -9.44
CA PHE A 132 3.28 -0.48 -9.61
C PHE A 132 3.13 1.04 -9.70
N ALA A 133 3.76 1.80 -8.79
CA ALA A 133 3.69 3.26 -8.78
C ALA A 133 4.28 3.89 -10.05
N LEU A 134 5.39 3.36 -10.58
CA LEU A 134 6.01 3.85 -11.81
C LEU A 134 5.20 3.48 -13.06
N LEU A 135 4.59 2.29 -13.09
CA LEU A 135 3.65 1.89 -14.14
C LEU A 135 2.40 2.78 -14.12
N LEU A 136 1.89 3.10 -12.93
CA LEU A 136 0.78 4.02 -12.73
C LEU A 136 1.16 5.44 -13.16
N SER A 137 2.35 5.91 -12.81
CA SER A 137 2.87 7.21 -13.27
C SER A 137 3.03 7.25 -14.80
N SER A 138 3.46 6.14 -15.41
CA SER A 138 3.55 5.99 -16.87
C SER A 138 2.18 6.08 -17.54
N PHE A 139 1.16 5.46 -16.96
CA PHE A 139 -0.24 5.56 -17.42
C PHE A 139 -0.75 7.00 -17.33
N LEU A 140 -0.63 7.63 -16.16
CA LEU A 140 -1.12 8.99 -15.92
C LEU A 140 -0.36 10.04 -16.75
N GLY A 141 0.92 9.79 -16.99
CA GLY A 141 1.77 10.63 -17.85
C GLY A 141 1.58 10.40 -19.35
N GLY A 142 0.72 9.47 -19.78
CA GLY A 142 0.49 9.17 -21.20
C GLY A 142 1.61 8.37 -21.90
N HIS A 143 2.59 7.85 -21.16
CA HIS A 143 3.71 7.09 -21.71
C HIS A 143 3.34 5.65 -22.06
N ALA A 144 2.26 5.11 -21.48
CA ALA A 144 1.80 3.76 -21.72
C ALA A 144 0.27 3.66 -21.77
N LYS A 145 -0.23 2.84 -22.70
CA LYS A 145 -1.66 2.51 -22.77
C LYS A 145 -2.07 1.66 -21.57
N ARG A 146 -3.31 1.84 -21.11
CA ARG A 146 -3.92 1.09 -20.00
C ARG A 146 -3.67 -0.43 -20.09
N ALA A 147 -3.92 -1.04 -21.26
CA ALA A 147 -3.77 -2.48 -21.44
C ALA A 147 -2.35 -2.99 -21.17
N ARG A 148 -1.31 -2.26 -21.61
CA ARG A 148 0.09 -2.63 -21.35
C ARG A 148 0.43 -2.53 -19.88
N VAL A 149 -0.07 -1.49 -19.21
CA VAL A 149 0.12 -1.29 -17.76
C VAL A 149 -0.56 -2.43 -16.99
N LEU A 150 -1.79 -2.79 -17.36
CA LEU A 150 -2.49 -3.93 -16.77
C LEU A 150 -1.77 -5.26 -17.00
N GLY A 151 -1.16 -5.48 -18.17
CA GLY A 151 -0.34 -6.67 -18.42
C GLY A 151 0.86 -6.78 -17.46
N TRP A 152 1.57 -5.68 -17.23
CA TRP A 152 2.68 -5.65 -16.25
C TRP A 152 2.21 -5.79 -14.80
N ILE A 153 1.06 -5.21 -14.45
CA ILE A 153 0.45 -5.42 -13.13
C ILE A 153 0.04 -6.89 -12.96
N GLY A 154 -0.52 -7.52 -13.99
CA GLY A 154 -0.82 -8.94 -14.00
C GLY A 154 0.44 -9.80 -13.77
N LEU A 155 1.57 -9.42 -14.39
CA LEU A 155 2.85 -10.09 -14.17
C LEU A 155 3.36 -9.91 -12.73
N LEU A 156 3.23 -8.71 -12.15
CA LEU A 156 3.56 -8.46 -10.74
C LEU A 156 2.70 -9.32 -9.81
N VAL A 157 1.39 -9.41 -10.07
CA VAL A 157 0.46 -10.25 -9.31
C VAL A 157 0.84 -11.72 -9.44
N ALA A 158 1.15 -12.21 -10.65
CA ALA A 158 1.61 -13.58 -10.86
C ALA A 158 2.91 -13.87 -10.09
N GLY A 159 3.85 -12.92 -10.05
CA GLY A 159 5.05 -13.00 -9.23
C GLY A 159 4.73 -13.13 -7.73
N GLN A 160 3.78 -12.33 -7.22
CA GLN A 160 3.34 -12.42 -5.82
C GLN A 160 2.62 -13.74 -5.50
N ILE A 161 1.85 -14.29 -6.45
CA ILE A 161 1.24 -15.63 -6.30
C ILE A 161 2.32 -16.70 -6.20
N ALA A 162 3.32 -16.66 -7.09
CA ALA A 162 4.44 -17.58 -7.05
C ALA A 162 5.23 -17.47 -5.72
N THR A 163 5.50 -16.26 -5.25
CA THR A 163 6.14 -16.03 -3.94
C THR A 163 5.28 -16.54 -2.78
N ALA A 164 3.96 -16.36 -2.81
CA ALA A 164 3.07 -16.88 -1.78
C ALA A 164 3.05 -18.42 -1.75
N ALA A 165 3.07 -19.06 -2.92
CA ALA A 165 3.19 -20.52 -3.04
C ALA A 165 4.52 -21.03 -2.49
N LEU A 166 5.64 -20.36 -2.81
CA LEU A 166 6.97 -20.74 -2.32
C LEU A 166 7.15 -20.53 -0.81
N THR A 167 6.50 -19.51 -0.25
CA THR A 167 6.64 -19.18 1.19
C THR A 167 5.62 -19.88 2.08
N GLY A 168 4.51 -20.37 1.52
CA GLY A 168 3.37 -20.89 2.30
C GLY A 168 2.61 -19.78 3.05
N ILE A 169 2.77 -18.51 2.66
CA ILE A 169 2.18 -17.35 3.33
C ILE A 169 1.42 -16.49 2.32
N THR A 170 0.10 -16.39 2.50
CA THR A 170 -0.80 -15.67 1.59
C THR A 170 -1.06 -14.22 1.98
N SER A 171 -0.84 -13.82 3.24
CA SER A 171 -1.13 -12.46 3.73
C SER A 171 -0.46 -11.34 2.90
N PRO A 172 0.83 -11.42 2.51
CA PRO A 172 1.46 -10.42 1.66
C PRO A 172 0.79 -10.27 0.29
N LEU A 173 0.30 -11.36 -0.31
CA LEU A 173 -0.43 -11.31 -1.58
C LEU A 173 -1.76 -10.54 -1.43
N PHE A 174 -2.53 -10.80 -0.37
CA PHE A 174 -3.78 -10.06 -0.12
C PHE A 174 -3.53 -8.57 0.18
N GLY A 175 -2.46 -8.27 0.91
CA GLY A 175 -2.01 -6.90 1.11
C GLY A 175 -1.66 -6.21 -0.20
N PHE A 176 -0.89 -6.88 -1.07
CA PHE A 176 -0.54 -6.35 -2.39
C PHE A 176 -1.76 -6.14 -3.30
N LEU A 177 -2.69 -7.09 -3.35
CA LEU A 177 -3.93 -6.97 -4.13
C LEU A 177 -4.81 -5.82 -3.63
N SER A 178 -4.95 -5.69 -2.31
CA SER A 178 -5.69 -4.58 -1.68
C SER A 178 -5.05 -3.23 -2.02
N PHE A 179 -3.72 -3.15 -1.96
CA PHE A 179 -2.97 -1.97 -2.37
C PHE A 179 -3.19 -1.63 -3.85
N VAL A 180 -3.03 -2.61 -4.75
CA VAL A 180 -3.21 -2.43 -6.20
C VAL A 180 -4.62 -1.90 -6.49
N ALA A 181 -5.64 -2.51 -5.89
CA ALA A 181 -7.03 -2.10 -6.04
C ALA A 181 -7.26 -0.67 -5.53
N GLY A 182 -6.79 -0.34 -4.31
CA GLY A 182 -6.95 0.96 -3.69
C GLY A 182 -6.22 2.08 -4.45
N ALA A 183 -4.91 1.92 -4.68
CA ALA A 183 -4.10 2.88 -5.40
C ALA A 183 -4.58 3.06 -6.85
N GLY A 184 -4.91 1.95 -7.53
CA GLY A 184 -5.45 1.99 -8.88
C GLY A 184 -6.83 2.65 -8.98
N ALA A 185 -7.69 2.49 -7.97
CA ALA A 185 -8.99 3.18 -7.91
C ALA A 185 -8.82 4.69 -7.66
N ILE A 186 -7.99 5.07 -6.67
CA ILE A 186 -7.71 6.47 -6.33
C ILE A 186 -7.14 7.22 -7.53
N CYS A 187 -6.20 6.60 -8.25
CA CYS A 187 -5.58 7.20 -9.42
C CYS A 187 -6.37 7.00 -10.72
N GLY A 188 -7.49 6.28 -10.69
CA GLY A 188 -8.37 6.08 -11.84
C GLY A 188 -7.82 5.17 -12.94
N LEU A 189 -6.92 4.24 -12.59
CA LEU A 189 -6.53 3.11 -13.42
C LEU A 189 -7.64 2.05 -13.48
N PHE A 190 -8.29 1.80 -12.34
CA PHE A 190 -9.42 0.89 -12.22
C PHE A 190 -10.73 1.66 -12.11
N ARG A 191 -11.77 1.12 -12.74
CA ARG A 191 -13.14 1.57 -12.50
C ARG A 191 -13.63 0.89 -11.23
N VAL A 192 -14.49 1.57 -10.48
CA VAL A 192 -15.02 1.03 -9.22
C VAL A 192 -15.70 -0.33 -9.42
N ARG A 193 -16.43 -0.51 -10.52
CA ARG A 193 -17.04 -1.80 -10.90
C ARG A 193 -16.01 -2.94 -11.03
N GLU A 194 -14.81 -2.64 -11.53
CA GLU A 194 -13.76 -3.66 -11.73
C GLU A 194 -13.17 -4.07 -10.38
N VAL A 195 -13.01 -3.12 -9.45
CA VAL A 195 -12.57 -3.40 -8.08
C VAL A 195 -13.59 -4.27 -7.34
N VAL A 196 -14.89 -3.96 -7.47
CA VAL A 196 -15.96 -4.77 -6.88
C VAL A 196 -15.97 -6.18 -7.45
N ILE A 197 -15.89 -6.33 -8.78
CA ILE A 197 -15.83 -7.65 -9.44
C ILE A 197 -14.62 -8.45 -8.93
N LEU A 198 -13.44 -7.82 -8.85
CA LEU A 198 -12.24 -8.47 -8.34
C LEU A 198 -12.42 -8.93 -6.89
N GLY A 199 -13.04 -8.10 -6.04
CA GLY A 199 -13.35 -8.46 -4.66
C GLY A 199 -14.26 -9.68 -4.57
N VAL A 200 -15.33 -9.73 -5.38
CA VAL A 200 -16.25 -10.89 -5.43
C VAL A 200 -15.51 -12.14 -5.89
N VAL A 201 -14.69 -12.04 -6.95
CA VAL A 201 -13.90 -13.18 -7.45
C VAL A 201 -12.94 -13.70 -6.38
N LEU A 202 -12.26 -12.81 -5.64
CA LEU A 202 -11.36 -13.21 -4.56
C LEU A 202 -12.09 -13.90 -3.40
N LEU A 203 -13.28 -13.40 -3.02
CA LEU A 203 -14.11 -14.04 -1.99
C LEU A 203 -14.57 -15.44 -2.41
N LEU A 204 -14.96 -15.62 -3.68
CA LEU A 204 -15.36 -16.92 -4.21
C LEU A 204 -14.16 -17.89 -4.33
N ALA A 205 -12.98 -17.38 -4.66
CA ALA A 205 -11.76 -18.17 -4.77
C ALA A 205 -11.11 -18.51 -3.42
N TRP A 206 -11.48 -17.81 -2.34
CA TRP A 206 -10.84 -17.92 -1.02
C TRP A 206 -10.80 -19.35 -0.46
N PRO A 207 -11.90 -20.14 -0.47
CA PRO A 207 -11.85 -21.51 0.04
C PRO A 207 -10.82 -22.39 -0.69
N THR A 208 -10.75 -22.27 -2.02
CA THR A 208 -9.76 -23.00 -2.83
C THR A 208 -8.34 -22.54 -2.53
N LEU A 209 -8.11 -21.23 -2.43
CA LEU A 209 -6.78 -20.69 -2.08
C LEU A 209 -6.34 -21.13 -0.68
N PHE A 210 -7.29 -21.25 0.25
CA PHE A 210 -7.02 -21.71 1.62
C PHE A 210 -6.65 -23.20 1.65
N ALA A 211 -7.37 -24.05 0.91
CA ALA A 211 -7.05 -25.47 0.77
C ALA A 211 -5.64 -25.65 0.17
N VAL A 212 -5.35 -25.01 -0.97
CA VAL A 212 -4.03 -25.08 -1.62
C VAL A 212 -2.90 -24.62 -0.69
N ARG A 213 -3.12 -23.54 0.08
CA ARG A 213 -2.15 -23.08 1.08
C ARG A 213 -1.89 -24.14 2.14
N ASN A 214 -2.92 -24.82 2.62
CA ASN A 214 -2.78 -25.84 3.65
C ASN A 214 -2.07 -27.08 3.09
N ASP A 215 -2.38 -27.49 1.86
CA ASP A 215 -1.68 -28.59 1.18
C ASP A 215 -0.17 -28.31 1.09
N ILE A 216 0.21 -27.11 0.64
CA ILE A 216 1.63 -26.68 0.57
C ILE A 216 2.31 -26.73 1.94
N ARG A 217 1.59 -26.39 3.02
CA ARG A 217 2.13 -26.40 4.38
C ARG A 217 2.33 -27.81 4.90
N VAL A 218 1.35 -28.69 4.67
CA VAL A 218 1.42 -30.11 5.05
C VAL A 218 2.56 -30.80 4.28
N GLU A 219 2.67 -30.57 2.97
CA GLU A 219 3.77 -31.09 2.15
C GLU A 219 5.14 -30.62 2.65
N GLY A 220 5.23 -29.39 3.15
CA GLY A 220 6.45 -28.85 3.75
C GLY A 220 6.64 -29.15 5.24
N GLY A 221 5.89 -30.09 5.81
CA GLY A 221 6.06 -30.57 7.19
C GLY A 221 5.52 -29.65 8.29
N VAL A 222 4.68 -28.67 7.94
CA VAL A 222 4.05 -27.76 8.89
C VAL A 222 2.69 -28.33 9.31
N SER A 223 2.47 -28.52 10.61
CA SER A 223 1.16 -28.92 11.11
C SER A 223 0.13 -27.82 10.83
N VAL A 224 -0.99 -28.23 10.24
CA VAL A 224 -2.15 -27.38 10.02
C VAL A 224 -3.26 -27.92 10.92
N ALA A 225 -3.97 -27.02 11.59
CA ALA A 225 -5.09 -27.41 12.43
C ALA A 225 -6.28 -27.80 11.54
N ASP A 226 -6.73 -29.06 11.65
CA ASP A 226 -7.80 -29.63 10.83
C ASP A 226 -9.18 -29.03 11.13
N ASP A 227 -9.34 -28.39 12.29
CA ASP A 227 -10.57 -27.78 12.78
C ASP A 227 -10.77 -26.32 12.32
N VAL A 228 -9.78 -25.71 11.65
CA VAL A 228 -9.88 -24.31 11.20
C VAL A 228 -10.27 -24.22 9.74
N SER A 229 -11.52 -23.84 9.48
CA SER A 229 -12.04 -23.69 8.12
C SER A 229 -11.58 -22.38 7.45
N ALA A 230 -11.75 -22.31 6.13
CA ALA A 230 -11.56 -21.07 5.38
C ALA A 230 -12.49 -19.94 5.87
N GLN A 231 -13.70 -20.28 6.33
CA GLN A 231 -14.66 -19.30 6.85
C GLN A 231 -14.22 -18.75 8.21
N ASP A 232 -13.66 -19.59 9.08
CA ASP A 232 -13.11 -19.16 10.37
C ASP A 232 -11.98 -18.15 10.20
N ARG A 233 -11.16 -18.34 9.16
CA ARG A 233 -10.09 -17.38 8.82
C ARG A 233 -10.61 -16.07 8.22
N MET A 234 -11.85 -16.03 7.73
CA MET A 234 -12.53 -14.79 7.34
C MET A 234 -13.25 -14.10 8.50
N ARG A 235 -13.24 -14.66 9.72
CA ARG A 235 -13.72 -13.99 10.94
C ARG A 235 -12.76 -12.87 11.40
N LEU A 236 -12.49 -11.92 10.50
CA LEU A 236 -11.66 -10.73 10.76
C LEU A 236 -12.30 -9.84 11.84
N ASP A 237 -13.61 -9.96 12.05
CA ASP A 237 -14.33 -9.37 13.16
C ASP A 237 -13.81 -9.89 14.52
N LEU A 238 -13.57 -11.20 14.64
CA LEU A 238 -13.01 -11.79 15.88
C LEU A 238 -11.58 -11.33 16.12
N GLN A 239 -10.78 -11.23 15.06
CA GLN A 239 -9.40 -10.74 15.18
C GLN A 239 -9.36 -9.32 15.74
N LEU A 240 -10.28 -8.45 15.32
CA LEU A 240 -10.34 -7.08 15.82
C LEU A 240 -11.02 -7.00 17.20
N ALA A 241 -12.05 -7.80 17.44
CA ALA A 241 -12.79 -7.85 18.70
C ALA A 241 -11.92 -8.28 19.88
N HIS A 242 -10.97 -9.18 19.65
CA HIS A 242 -10.08 -9.66 20.71
C HIS A 242 -9.23 -8.54 21.33
N ALA A 243 -8.98 -7.44 20.60
CA ALA A 243 -8.29 -6.28 21.15
C ALA A 243 -9.11 -5.59 22.27
N ALA A 244 -10.43 -5.75 22.30
CA ALA A 244 -11.31 -5.14 23.31
C ALA A 244 -11.17 -5.79 24.70
N GLU A 245 -10.55 -6.97 24.78
CA GLU A 245 -10.43 -7.75 26.02
C GLU A 245 -9.27 -7.28 26.92
N TYR A 246 -8.45 -6.35 26.43
CA TYR A 246 -7.23 -5.91 27.09
C TYR A 246 -7.29 -4.44 27.52
N ASP A 247 -6.65 -4.15 28.65
CA ASP A 247 -6.40 -2.80 29.11
C ASP A 247 -5.26 -2.17 28.29
N VAL A 248 -5.56 -1.07 27.61
CA VAL A 248 -4.64 -0.39 26.68
C VAL A 248 -4.13 0.94 27.24
N PRO A 249 -2.92 1.41 26.87
CA PRO A 249 -1.97 0.80 25.94
C PRO A 249 -1.14 -0.34 26.54
N VAL A 250 -0.83 -1.35 25.72
CA VAL A 250 0.02 -2.48 26.09
C VAL A 250 1.42 -2.31 25.51
N ASP A 251 2.44 -2.59 26.34
CA ASP A 251 3.83 -2.70 25.90
C ASP A 251 4.23 -4.18 25.78
N VAL A 252 4.49 -4.61 24.55
CA VAL A 252 4.97 -5.95 24.19
C VAL A 252 6.46 -5.93 23.82
N GLY A 253 7.19 -4.86 24.15
CA GLY A 253 8.56 -4.62 23.69
C GLY A 253 8.62 -4.16 22.24
N GLN A 254 7.55 -3.51 21.75
CA GLN A 254 7.54 -2.93 20.41
C GLN A 254 8.59 -1.81 20.29
N PRO A 255 9.15 -1.59 19.08
CA PRO A 255 10.17 -0.57 18.94
C PRO A 255 9.65 0.84 19.22
N GLY A 256 10.53 1.69 19.73
CA GLY A 256 10.25 3.10 19.97
C GLY A 256 10.42 3.98 18.71
N PRO A 257 10.02 5.28 18.75
CA PRO A 257 10.16 6.19 17.62
C PRO A 257 11.59 6.37 17.09
N SER A 258 12.59 6.36 17.98
CA SER A 258 14.02 6.43 17.59
C SER A 258 14.46 5.17 16.83
N GLU A 259 13.96 4.02 17.25
CA GLU A 259 14.23 2.73 16.62
C GLU A 259 13.54 2.63 15.27
N PHE A 260 12.37 3.26 15.07
CA PHE A 260 11.75 3.33 13.74
C PHE A 260 12.69 3.93 12.70
N VAL A 261 13.40 4.98 13.07
CA VAL A 261 14.37 5.66 12.19
C VAL A 261 15.57 4.77 11.94
N ARG A 262 16.19 4.19 12.98
CA ARG A 262 17.34 3.28 12.83
C ARG A 262 16.98 2.09 11.94
N TYR A 263 15.88 1.40 12.27
CA TYR A 263 15.42 0.20 11.60
C TYR A 263 14.89 0.48 10.19
N GLY A 264 14.35 1.67 9.97
CA GLY A 264 13.84 2.13 8.69
C GLY A 264 14.93 2.54 7.72
N LEU A 265 15.94 3.26 8.20
CA LEU A 265 16.95 3.88 7.34
C LEU A 265 18.19 3.01 7.12
N VAL A 266 18.58 2.21 8.11
CA VAL A 266 19.78 1.38 8.04
C VAL A 266 19.39 -0.02 7.55
N PRO A 267 19.85 -0.45 6.36
CA PRO A 267 19.65 -1.81 5.90
C PRO A 267 20.23 -2.80 6.91
N ARG A 268 19.55 -3.93 7.14
CA ARG A 268 19.98 -4.93 8.11
C ARG A 268 21.41 -5.46 7.88
N ILE A 269 21.89 -5.44 6.64
CA ILE A 269 23.27 -5.85 6.33
C ILE A 269 24.32 -4.91 6.96
N LEU A 270 23.95 -3.66 7.26
CA LEU A 270 24.78 -2.65 7.91
C LEU A 270 24.47 -2.49 9.41
N ASP A 271 23.44 -3.19 9.92
CA ASP A 271 23.00 -3.15 11.32
C ASP A 271 22.77 -4.59 11.81
N ALA A 272 23.87 -5.30 12.06
CA ALA A 272 23.86 -6.72 12.40
C ALA A 272 23.24 -7.00 13.78
N ASP A 273 23.40 -6.07 14.72
CA ASP A 273 22.91 -6.18 16.11
C ASP A 273 21.40 -5.91 16.24
N ARG A 274 20.72 -5.60 15.12
CA ARG A 274 19.29 -5.33 15.10
C ARG A 274 18.48 -6.61 15.38
N PRO A 275 17.57 -6.61 16.38
CA PRO A 275 16.67 -7.72 16.63
C PRO A 275 15.69 -7.92 15.46
N THR A 276 15.23 -9.16 15.27
CA THR A 276 14.13 -9.45 14.36
C THR A 276 12.86 -8.77 14.86
N ILE A 277 12.28 -7.91 14.04
CA ILE A 277 11.03 -7.23 14.38
C ILE A 277 9.88 -8.01 13.78
N SER A 278 8.99 -8.49 14.63
CA SER A 278 7.70 -9.03 14.24
C SER A 278 6.72 -8.68 15.35
N THR A 279 6.09 -7.50 15.23
CA THR A 279 5.15 -7.05 16.25
C THR A 279 3.98 -8.02 16.36
N GLY A 280 3.57 -8.67 15.26
CA GLY A 280 2.58 -9.74 15.30
C GLY A 280 3.04 -11.00 16.05
N ALA A 281 4.35 -11.32 16.07
CA ALA A 281 4.84 -12.41 16.92
C ALA A 281 4.90 -12.00 18.40
N LEU A 282 5.28 -10.75 18.69
CA LEU A 282 5.29 -10.20 20.06
C LEU A 282 3.87 -10.16 20.65
N ILE A 283 2.89 -9.67 19.88
CA ILE A 283 1.48 -9.71 20.26
C ILE A 283 1.06 -11.17 20.48
N ASN A 284 1.35 -12.08 19.55
CA ASN A 284 0.97 -13.48 19.72
C ASN A 284 1.55 -14.13 20.99
N GLN A 285 2.82 -13.87 21.31
CA GLN A 285 3.46 -14.35 22.54
C GLN A 285 2.81 -13.75 23.79
N TYR A 286 2.49 -12.45 23.76
CA TYR A 286 1.76 -11.80 24.85
C TYR A 286 0.39 -12.44 25.10
N LEU A 287 -0.29 -12.88 24.04
CA LEU A 287 -1.56 -13.61 24.11
C LEU A 287 -1.40 -15.09 24.51
N GLY A 288 -0.20 -15.56 24.82
CA GLY A 288 0.09 -16.95 25.19
C GLY A 288 0.35 -17.90 24.02
N GLY A 289 0.49 -17.38 22.80
CA GLY A 289 0.84 -18.13 21.60
C GLY A 289 2.35 -18.40 21.44
N SER A 290 2.73 -19.15 20.40
CA SER A 290 4.13 -19.48 20.12
C SER A 290 4.89 -18.36 19.41
N ALA A 291 6.23 -18.34 19.55
CA ALA A 291 7.10 -17.43 18.81
C ALA A 291 7.16 -17.70 17.28
N THR A 292 6.76 -18.90 16.86
CA THR A 292 6.78 -19.37 15.47
C THR A 292 5.50 -19.02 14.70
N SER A 293 4.49 -18.47 15.37
CA SER A 293 3.25 -17.99 14.75
C SER A 293 3.08 -16.49 14.95
N SER A 294 2.41 -15.83 14.00
CA SER A 294 2.08 -14.42 14.09
C SER A 294 0.58 -14.23 14.13
N TYR A 295 0.14 -13.43 15.10
CA TYR A 295 -1.23 -12.99 15.25
C TYR A 295 -1.22 -11.46 15.31
N SER A 296 -2.19 -10.81 14.67
CA SER A 296 -2.30 -9.36 14.70
C SER A 296 -3.76 -8.97 14.72
N PHE A 297 -4.07 -7.93 15.47
CA PHE A 297 -5.37 -7.26 15.48
C PHE A 297 -5.59 -6.38 14.24
N LEU A 298 -4.76 -6.57 13.19
CA LEU A 298 -4.70 -5.76 11.97
C LEU A 298 -4.32 -4.30 12.27
N ALA A 299 -4.26 -3.44 11.25
CA ALA A 299 -3.74 -2.08 11.42
C ALA A 299 -4.47 -1.29 12.51
N LEU A 300 -5.80 -1.32 12.48
CA LEU A 300 -6.66 -0.55 13.38
C LEU A 300 -6.58 -1.08 14.82
N GLY A 301 -6.63 -2.40 15.02
CA GLY A 301 -6.54 -3.02 16.33
C GLY A 301 -5.14 -2.93 16.92
N ASN A 302 -4.07 -3.06 16.12
CA ASN A 302 -2.69 -2.92 16.61
C ASN A 302 -2.42 -1.50 17.12
N VAL A 303 -2.88 -0.46 16.41
CA VAL A 303 -2.71 0.92 16.88
C VAL A 303 -3.47 1.15 18.18
N TYR A 304 -4.70 0.63 18.29
CA TYR A 304 -5.47 0.69 19.53
C TYR A 304 -4.77 -0.04 20.68
N PHE A 305 -4.34 -1.27 20.45
CA PHE A 305 -3.71 -2.11 21.46
C PHE A 305 -2.43 -1.48 22.01
N LEU A 306 -1.59 -0.92 21.13
CA LEU A 306 -0.27 -0.40 21.49
C LEU A 306 -0.25 1.08 21.90
N VAL A 307 -1.24 1.88 21.51
CA VAL A 307 -1.25 3.35 21.72
C VAL A 307 -2.54 3.85 22.37
N GLY A 308 -3.59 3.04 22.42
CA GLY A 308 -4.89 3.39 23.00
C GLY A 308 -5.77 4.22 22.07
N TRP A 309 -6.91 4.67 22.62
CA TRP A 309 -7.97 5.35 21.88
C TRP A 309 -7.53 6.63 21.15
N LEU A 310 -6.64 7.43 21.76
CA LEU A 310 -6.15 8.65 21.14
C LEU A 310 -5.13 8.38 20.01
N GLY A 311 -4.41 7.26 20.09
CA GLY A 311 -3.45 6.86 19.07
C GLY A 311 -4.09 6.64 17.70
N VAL A 312 -5.30 6.07 17.68
CA VAL A 312 -6.02 5.72 16.45
C VAL A 312 -6.32 6.94 15.57
N PRO A 313 -7.07 7.97 16.01
CA PRO A 313 -7.33 9.14 15.17
C PRO A 313 -6.05 9.89 14.82
N VAL A 314 -5.07 10.00 15.73
CA VAL A 314 -3.80 10.70 15.48
C VAL A 314 -2.98 10.00 14.41
N TYR A 315 -2.87 8.67 14.48
CA TYR A 315 -2.14 7.86 13.50
C TYR A 315 -2.73 8.03 12.09
N PHE A 316 -4.05 7.82 11.95
CA PHE A 316 -4.70 7.91 10.65
C PHE A 316 -4.75 9.35 10.12
N ALA A 317 -4.89 10.36 10.98
CA ALA A 317 -4.78 11.76 10.59
C ALA A 317 -3.37 12.10 10.06
N GLY A 318 -2.32 11.68 10.77
CA GLY A 318 -0.92 11.93 10.36
C GLY A 318 -0.60 11.33 8.99
N TRP A 319 -0.96 10.07 8.77
CA TRP A 319 -0.71 9.40 7.49
C TRP A 319 -1.62 9.92 6.37
N ALA A 320 -2.86 10.31 6.66
CA ALA A 320 -3.70 11.01 5.69
C ALA A 320 -3.11 12.36 5.30
N ALA A 321 -2.56 13.11 6.25
CA ALA A 321 -1.95 14.42 5.99
C ALA A 321 -0.74 14.26 5.08
N LEU A 322 0.12 13.29 5.37
CA LEU A 322 1.27 12.97 4.52
C LEU A 322 0.83 12.53 3.11
N ALA A 323 -0.16 11.63 3.01
CA ALA A 323 -0.68 11.16 1.73
C ALA A 323 -1.22 12.33 0.87
N LEU A 324 -2.01 13.23 1.48
CA LEU A 324 -2.51 14.42 0.80
C LEU A 324 -1.40 15.40 0.42
N LEU A 325 -0.41 15.59 1.29
CA LEU A 325 0.75 16.42 1.00
C LEU A 325 1.50 15.87 -0.22
N LEU A 326 1.75 14.55 -0.27
CA LEU A 326 2.40 13.90 -1.40
C LEU A 326 1.59 14.06 -2.70
N LEU A 327 0.26 14.04 -2.63
CA LEU A 327 -0.61 14.22 -3.80
C LEU A 327 -0.82 15.68 -4.23
N ARG A 328 -0.82 16.65 -3.30
CA ARG A 328 -1.29 18.02 -3.55
C ARG A 328 -0.24 19.12 -3.33
N ALA A 329 0.92 18.81 -2.74
CA ALA A 329 1.95 19.83 -2.48
C ALA A 329 2.45 20.48 -3.77
N ARG A 330 2.30 21.80 -3.88
CA ARG A 330 2.87 22.62 -4.96
C ARG A 330 2.56 22.10 -6.39
N GLY A 331 1.38 21.52 -6.60
CA GLY A 331 0.93 21.01 -7.90
C GLY A 331 0.94 19.48 -8.03
N ALA A 332 0.81 19.00 -9.27
CA ALA A 332 0.69 17.57 -9.59
C ALA A 332 1.90 16.73 -9.11
N PRO A 333 1.66 15.51 -8.63
CA PRO A 333 2.73 14.62 -8.18
C PRO A 333 3.51 14.08 -9.38
N GLY A 334 4.83 14.25 -9.37
CA GLY A 334 5.74 13.53 -10.26
C GLY A 334 5.91 12.05 -9.86
N PRO A 335 6.68 11.25 -10.64
CA PRO A 335 6.84 9.82 -10.42
C PRO A 335 7.37 9.46 -9.03
N ILE A 336 8.31 10.24 -8.49
CA ILE A 336 8.88 10.04 -7.14
C ILE A 336 7.81 10.27 -6.07
N ARG A 337 7.09 11.40 -6.12
CA ARG A 337 6.01 11.71 -5.16
C ARG A 337 4.89 10.67 -5.20
N LEU A 338 4.53 10.20 -6.39
CA LEU A 338 3.53 9.14 -6.55
C LEU A 338 4.02 7.80 -5.98
N SER A 339 5.32 7.51 -6.08
CA SER A 339 5.93 6.32 -5.47
C SER A 339 5.90 6.38 -3.96
N LEU A 340 6.31 7.51 -3.36
CA LEU A 340 6.20 7.73 -1.92
C LEU A 340 4.75 7.63 -1.44
N PHE A 341 3.81 8.20 -2.19
CA PHE A 341 2.38 8.07 -1.90
C PHE A 341 1.95 6.60 -1.89
N CYS A 342 2.38 5.81 -2.89
CA CYS A 342 2.10 4.39 -2.93
C CYS A 342 2.70 3.62 -1.75
N PHE A 343 3.89 4.00 -1.25
CA PHE A 343 4.45 3.40 -0.05
C PHE A 343 3.64 3.72 1.21
N VAL A 344 3.07 4.93 1.32
CA VAL A 344 2.14 5.25 2.40
C VAL A 344 0.88 4.37 2.33
N LEU A 345 0.35 4.16 1.11
CA LEU A 345 -0.81 3.29 0.91
C LEU A 345 -0.52 1.80 1.19
N ALA A 346 0.67 1.33 0.80
CA ALA A 346 1.07 -0.08 0.92
C ALA A 346 1.56 -0.46 2.32
N GLY A 347 1.97 0.53 3.13
CA GLY A 347 2.40 0.33 4.50
C GLY A 347 1.35 0.89 5.47
N PRO A 348 1.57 2.07 6.07
CA PRO A 348 0.76 2.58 7.18
C PRO A 348 -0.76 2.67 6.96
N LEU A 349 -1.21 2.92 5.73
CA LEU A 349 -2.65 3.01 5.42
C LEU A 349 -3.25 1.68 4.93
N LEU A 350 -2.44 0.62 4.79
CA LEU A 350 -2.94 -0.69 4.41
C LEU A 350 -3.58 -1.34 5.63
N TRP A 351 -4.83 -1.80 5.48
CA TRP A 351 -5.60 -2.39 6.59
C TRP A 351 -4.98 -3.66 7.18
N SER A 352 -4.24 -4.42 6.37
CA SER A 352 -3.55 -5.65 6.78
C SER A 352 -2.14 -5.39 7.32
N SER A 353 -1.73 -4.13 7.46
CA SER A 353 -0.40 -3.78 7.98
C SER A 353 -0.36 -3.84 9.52
N GLY A 354 0.80 -4.18 10.08
CA GLY A 354 1.00 -4.15 11.53
C GLY A 354 1.67 -2.85 11.95
N TYR A 355 1.09 -2.11 12.90
CA TYR A 355 1.81 -1.05 13.61
C TYR A 355 2.72 -1.67 14.69
N PRO A 356 3.96 -1.19 14.89
CA PRO A 356 4.68 -0.15 14.12
C PRO A 356 5.47 -0.64 12.89
N ASP A 357 5.50 -1.95 12.60
CA ASP A 357 6.26 -2.57 11.50
C ASP A 357 6.04 -1.88 10.14
N ALA A 358 4.82 -1.44 9.87
CA ALA A 358 4.43 -0.74 8.66
C ALA A 358 5.15 0.61 8.46
N MET A 359 5.46 1.30 9.55
CA MET A 359 6.19 2.58 9.51
C MET A 359 7.66 2.35 9.16
N ILE A 360 8.25 1.31 9.74
CA ILE A 360 9.61 0.86 9.44
C ILE A 360 9.69 0.42 7.97
N ALA A 361 8.73 -0.39 7.52
CA ALA A 361 8.66 -0.84 6.13
C ALA A 361 8.53 0.34 5.15
N PHE A 362 7.74 1.37 5.47
CA PHE A 362 7.67 2.59 4.65
C PHE A 362 9.03 3.27 4.47
N LEU A 363 9.81 3.41 5.55
CA LEU A 363 11.17 3.97 5.48
C LEU A 363 12.11 3.06 4.68
N GLN A 364 12.06 1.76 4.91
CA GLN A 364 12.87 0.78 4.18
C GLN A 364 12.57 0.79 2.68
N HIS A 365 11.30 0.82 2.29
CA HIS A 365 10.88 0.95 0.90
C HIS A 365 11.38 2.26 0.28
N THR A 366 11.36 3.34 1.04
CA THR A 366 11.85 4.65 0.59
C THR A 366 13.36 4.62 0.34
N VAL A 367 14.15 4.04 1.26
CA VAL A 367 15.60 3.87 1.09
C VAL A 367 15.92 2.94 -0.07
N ALA A 368 15.24 1.80 -0.16
CA ALA A 368 15.40 0.83 -1.24
C ALA A 368 15.06 1.42 -2.63
N ALA A 369 14.20 2.45 -2.68
CA ALA A 369 13.84 3.13 -3.92
C ALA A 369 14.81 4.25 -4.33
N LEU A 370 15.73 4.69 -3.45
CA LEU A 370 16.66 5.79 -3.74
C LEU A 370 17.46 5.60 -5.03
N PRO A 371 18.04 4.42 -5.35
CA PRO A 371 18.77 4.22 -6.60
C PRO A 371 17.90 4.47 -7.84
N VAL A 372 16.63 4.06 -7.78
CA VAL A 372 15.66 4.28 -8.86
C VAL A 372 15.27 5.75 -8.94
N PHE A 373 15.10 6.43 -7.81
CA PHE A 373 14.82 7.88 -7.79
C PHE A 373 15.99 8.69 -8.36
N VAL A 374 17.23 8.36 -7.98
CA VAL A 374 18.43 8.97 -8.55
C VAL A 374 18.49 8.74 -10.05
N LEU A 375 18.25 7.50 -10.51
CA LEU A 375 18.19 7.18 -11.94
C LEU A 375 17.13 8.02 -12.68
N LEU A 376 15.92 8.16 -12.12
CA LEU A 376 14.86 8.98 -12.71
C LEU A 376 15.23 10.47 -12.78
N LEU A 377 15.95 10.99 -11.78
CA LEU A 377 16.44 12.36 -11.77
C LEU A 377 17.55 12.59 -12.80
N LEU A 378 18.48 11.63 -12.94
CA LEU A 378 19.56 11.69 -13.92
C LEU A 378 19.04 11.60 -15.36
N LEU A 379 18.01 10.78 -15.60
CA LEU A 379 17.37 10.63 -16.92
C LEU A 379 16.36 11.74 -17.25
N LYS A 380 16.17 12.71 -16.36
CA LYS A 380 15.23 13.81 -16.55
C LYS A 380 15.74 14.76 -17.62
N LYS A 381 14.97 14.95 -18.71
CA LYS A 381 15.29 15.94 -19.73
C LYS A 381 14.90 17.34 -19.25
N ARG A 382 15.77 18.33 -19.47
CA ARG A 382 15.40 19.75 -19.38
C ARG A 382 14.49 20.06 -20.56
N MET A 383 13.19 20.20 -20.30
CA MET A 383 12.27 20.73 -21.30
C MET A 383 12.62 22.20 -21.54
N PRO A 384 12.83 22.65 -22.79
CA PRO A 384 13.00 24.07 -23.08
C PRO A 384 11.74 24.81 -22.59
N GLY A 385 11.95 25.77 -21.70
CA GLY A 385 10.88 26.51 -21.05
C GLY A 385 9.99 27.20 -22.07
N ARG A 386 8.68 27.21 -21.79
CA ARG A 386 7.59 27.85 -22.53
C ARG A 386 7.72 29.38 -22.67
N HIS A 387 8.87 29.97 -22.34
CA HIS A 387 9.16 31.40 -22.42
C HIS A 387 9.77 31.85 -23.76
N SER A 388 9.97 30.95 -24.73
CA SER A 388 10.42 31.33 -26.07
C SER A 388 9.29 31.59 -27.08
N VAL A 389 8.02 31.37 -26.69
CA VAL A 389 6.87 31.53 -27.62
C VAL A 389 6.16 32.88 -27.45
N ASP A 390 6.31 33.59 -26.32
CA ASP A 390 5.67 34.90 -26.11
C ASP A 390 6.41 36.10 -26.75
N ARG A 391 7.57 35.87 -27.40
CA ARG A 391 8.38 36.98 -27.98
C ARG A 391 8.25 37.13 -29.50
N LYS A 392 7.30 36.44 -30.16
CA LYS A 392 7.12 36.52 -31.62
C LYS A 392 5.68 36.80 -32.09
N SER A 393 4.80 37.26 -31.20
CA SER A 393 3.47 37.78 -31.56
C SER A 393 3.36 39.30 -31.40
N GLU A 394 4.45 40.03 -31.64
CA GLU A 394 4.37 41.41 -32.16
C GLU A 394 4.24 41.34 -33.68
N VAL A 395 3.05 40.99 -34.16
CA VAL A 395 2.59 41.44 -35.47
C VAL A 395 1.25 42.13 -35.21
N ARG A 396 1.33 43.46 -35.12
CA ARG A 396 0.18 44.36 -35.10
C ARG A 396 -0.66 44.06 -36.34
N LEU A 397 -1.90 43.62 -36.15
CA LEU A 397 -2.95 43.75 -37.16
C LEU A 397 -3.99 44.75 -36.64
N PRO A 398 -4.47 45.66 -37.50
CA PRO A 398 -5.20 46.85 -37.08
C PRO A 398 -6.64 46.53 -36.70
N LEU A 399 -7.15 47.37 -35.80
CA LEU A 399 -8.57 47.56 -35.50
C LEU A 399 -9.39 47.73 -36.79
N ALA A 400 -10.33 46.82 -37.03
CA ALA A 400 -11.61 47.06 -37.69
C ALA A 400 -12.55 45.96 -37.16
N ALA A 401 -13.40 46.25 -36.18
CA ALA A 401 -14.75 46.75 -36.41
C ALA A 401 -15.48 45.93 -37.47
N ASP A 402 -16.16 44.85 -37.07
CA ASP A 402 -17.55 44.71 -37.51
C ASP A 402 -18.40 43.89 -36.53
N LEU A 403 -19.51 44.52 -36.14
CA LEU A 403 -20.65 43.97 -35.44
C LEU A 403 -21.59 43.39 -36.50
N ARG A 404 -22.08 42.15 -36.33
CA ARG A 404 -23.44 41.68 -36.70
C ARG A 404 -23.53 40.15 -36.56
N THR A 405 -24.25 39.66 -35.54
CA THR A 405 -25.62 39.10 -35.62
C THR A 405 -25.77 37.83 -36.47
N THR A 406 -26.12 36.70 -35.83
CA THR A 406 -27.22 35.75 -36.15
C THR A 406 -27.05 34.52 -35.24
N TRP A 407 -27.85 34.31 -34.19
CA TRP A 407 -29.16 33.63 -34.16
C TRP A 407 -29.17 32.16 -34.64
N ARG A 408 -29.42 31.27 -33.66
CA ARG A 408 -30.18 29.99 -33.68
C ARG A 408 -29.93 28.95 -34.77
N ALA A 409 -29.53 27.75 -34.35
CA ALA A 409 -30.38 26.54 -34.33
C ALA A 409 -29.89 25.59 -33.23
#